data_AF-A0A1S3MDF1-F1
#
_entry.id   AF-A0A1S3MDF1-F1
#
_cell.length_a   1.000
_cell.length_b   1.000
_cell.length_c   1.000
_cell.angle_alpha   90.00
_cell.angle_beta   90.00
_cell.angle_gamma   90.00
#
_symmetry.space_group_name_H-M   'P 1'
#
loop_
_entity.id
_entity.type
_entity.pdbx_description
1 polymer ?
#
loop_
_entity_poly.entity_id
_entity_poly.type
_entity_poly.pdbx_seq_one_letter_code
_entity_poly.pdbx_strand_id
1 'polypeptide(L)'
;MCDMRQSLLRRDALSAAKEVLYHLDIYLSGQVQNSPSPSVDTTTLELVEEFILHRRMSALQELQLLEIMCSCFQEQSRDAVRQLIFSALFTLQGNQADESRMALLGKLVSMAIAVGRVPILECAATWLQRSHPVYCRRLARVLVDDYCSLLPGSMVPTLNNLSSSCPPFCCQFITAVTTLYDLSTGTHTAVTTLYDLSTGTHTAVTTLYDLSTGTHTAVTTLYDLSTGTRTAVTTLYDLST
;
A
#
# COMPACT_ATOMS: atom_id res chain seq x y z
N MET A 1 -17.46 -1.30 28.53
CA MET A 1 -17.10 -1.77 27.18
C MET A 1 -18.28 -2.38 26.43
N CYS A 2 -19.09 -3.31 26.98
CA CYS A 2 -20.33 -3.76 26.34
C CYS A 2 -21.24 -2.58 25.91
N ASP A 3 -21.24 -1.52 26.71
CA ASP A 3 -21.93 -0.25 26.51
C ASP A 3 -21.51 0.45 25.20
N MET A 4 -20.23 0.35 24.82
CA MET A 4 -19.73 0.90 23.55
C MET A 4 -20.29 0.10 22.38
N ARG A 5 -20.17 -1.24 22.40
CA ARG A 5 -20.73 -2.11 21.35
C ARG A 5 -22.24 -1.88 21.19
N GLN A 6 -22.97 -1.79 22.30
CA GLN A 6 -24.41 -1.48 22.31
C GLN A 6 -24.75 -0.05 21.84
N SER A 7 -23.88 0.93 22.06
CA SER A 7 -24.00 2.29 21.52
C SER A 7 -23.79 2.30 20.00
N LEU A 8 -22.73 1.65 19.51
CA LEU A 8 -22.38 1.53 18.09
C LEU A 8 -23.47 0.81 17.29
N LEU A 9 -24.08 -0.25 17.82
CA LEU A 9 -25.20 -0.98 17.20
C LEU A 9 -26.43 -0.10 16.93
N ARG A 10 -26.62 1.01 17.66
CA ARG A 10 -27.75 1.95 17.49
C ARG A 10 -27.48 3.07 16.49
N ARG A 11 -26.23 3.20 16.00
CA ARG A 11 -25.82 4.23 15.03
C ARG A 11 -25.92 3.71 13.60
N ASP A 12 -25.96 4.62 12.62
CA ASP A 12 -25.75 4.28 11.21
C ASP A 12 -24.34 3.72 10.96
N ALA A 13 -24.10 3.23 9.73
CA ALA A 13 -22.84 2.58 9.34
C ALA A 13 -21.61 3.48 9.56
N LEU A 14 -21.66 4.73 9.08
CA LEU A 14 -20.54 5.68 9.10
C LEU A 14 -20.28 6.22 10.51
N SER A 15 -21.32 6.60 11.24
CA SER A 15 -21.18 7.15 12.60
C SER A 15 -20.70 6.13 13.64
N ALA A 16 -20.80 4.82 13.35
CA ALA A 16 -20.15 3.78 14.15
C ALA A 16 -18.69 3.57 13.71
N ALA A 17 -18.41 3.45 12.41
CA ALA A 17 -17.05 3.26 11.91
C ALA A 17 -16.13 4.44 12.31
N LYS A 18 -16.61 5.68 12.23
CA LYS A 18 -15.90 6.87 12.69
C LYS A 18 -15.61 6.86 14.20
N GLU A 19 -16.56 6.37 15.01
CA GLU A 19 -16.38 6.25 16.47
C GLU A 19 -15.39 5.14 16.84
N VAL A 20 -15.38 4.01 16.12
CA VAL A 20 -14.38 2.95 16.30
C VAL A 20 -12.99 3.44 15.92
N LEU A 21 -12.84 4.16 14.80
CA LEU A 21 -11.57 4.80 14.41
C LEU A 21 -11.10 5.82 15.47
N TYR A 22 -11.99 6.66 15.98
CA TYR A 22 -11.68 7.65 17.01
C TYR A 22 -11.27 7.02 18.35
N HIS A 23 -11.97 5.98 18.79
CA HIS A 23 -11.61 5.22 19.99
C HIS A 23 -10.26 4.50 19.83
N LEU A 24 -10.02 3.89 18.66
CA LEU A 24 -8.75 3.24 18.32
C LEU A 24 -7.59 4.25 18.34
N ASP A 25 -7.80 5.46 17.83
CA ASP A 25 -6.80 6.53 17.85
C ASP A 25 -6.46 7.00 19.29
N ILE A 26 -7.47 7.26 20.13
CA ILE A 26 -7.27 7.62 21.54
C ILE A 26 -6.55 6.51 22.29
N TYR A 27 -7.02 5.26 22.13
CA TYR A 27 -6.46 4.09 22.79
C TYR A 27 -4.98 3.89 22.43
N LEU A 28 -4.65 3.91 21.14
CA LEU A 28 -3.29 3.71 20.67
C LEU A 28 -2.40 4.93 20.98
N SER A 29 -2.94 6.15 20.96
CA SER A 29 -2.23 7.33 21.45
C SER A 29 -1.84 7.19 22.91
N GLY A 30 -2.73 6.65 23.76
CA GLY A 30 -2.44 6.31 25.15
C GLY A 30 -1.42 5.19 25.30
N GLN A 31 -1.54 4.10 24.53
CA GLN A 31 -0.60 2.97 24.57
C GLN A 31 0.83 3.40 24.20
N VAL A 32 1.01 4.17 23.13
CA VAL A 32 2.35 4.64 22.69
C VAL A 32 2.95 5.69 23.65
N GLN A 33 2.19 6.22 24.62
CA GLN A 33 2.71 7.06 25.70
C GLN A 33 3.08 6.27 26.96
N ASN A 34 2.36 5.18 27.27
CA ASN A 34 2.40 4.51 28.58
C ASN A 34 2.91 3.06 28.56
N SER A 35 3.07 2.45 27.38
CA SER A 35 3.56 1.07 27.22
C SER A 35 4.85 1.03 26.38
N PRO A 36 5.90 0.29 26.82
CA PRO A 36 7.10 0.07 26.01
C PRO A 36 6.86 -0.88 24.83
N SER A 37 5.74 -1.60 24.82
CA SER A 37 5.32 -2.50 23.74
C SER A 37 3.83 -2.29 23.48
N PRO A 38 3.44 -1.24 22.74
CA PRO A 38 2.03 -0.96 22.44
C PRO A 38 1.44 -2.06 21.55
N SER A 39 0.26 -2.54 21.91
CA SER A 39 -0.49 -3.57 21.19
C SER A 39 -1.99 -3.25 21.21
N VAL A 40 -2.74 -3.91 20.31
CA VAL A 40 -4.20 -3.81 20.23
C VAL A 40 -4.79 -5.02 20.95
N ASP A 41 -5.75 -4.83 21.85
CA ASP A 41 -6.46 -5.94 22.49
C ASP A 41 -7.52 -6.56 21.56
N THR A 42 -7.86 -7.82 21.82
CA THR A 42 -8.83 -8.59 21.01
C THR A 42 -10.20 -7.92 20.91
N THR A 43 -10.69 -7.30 22.00
CA THR A 43 -11.98 -6.58 22.01
C THR A 43 -11.99 -5.41 21.02
N THR A 44 -10.88 -4.66 20.96
CA THR A 44 -10.73 -3.56 20.00
C THR A 44 -10.65 -4.07 18.56
N LEU A 45 -10.03 -5.23 18.32
CA LEU A 45 -10.03 -5.88 17.00
C LEU A 45 -11.41 -6.40 16.59
N GLU A 46 -12.21 -6.97 17.52
CA GLU A 46 -13.60 -7.36 17.26
C GLU A 46 -14.47 -6.18 16.81
N LEU A 47 -14.30 -4.99 17.42
CA LEU A 47 -15.04 -3.79 17.04
C LEU A 47 -14.65 -3.30 15.63
N VAL A 48 -13.37 -3.41 15.25
CA VAL A 48 -12.91 -3.14 13.88
C VAL A 48 -13.54 -4.13 12.89
N GLU A 49 -13.57 -5.42 13.22
CA GLU A 49 -14.19 -6.43 12.37
C GLU A 49 -15.71 -6.23 12.22
N GLU A 50 -16.43 -5.97 13.31
CA GLU A 50 -17.89 -5.81 13.29
C GLU A 50 -18.36 -4.51 12.60
N PHE A 51 -17.72 -3.38 12.88
CA PHE A 51 -18.23 -2.06 12.46
C PHE A 51 -17.55 -1.45 11.23
N ILE A 52 -16.33 -1.89 10.87
CA ILE A 52 -15.59 -1.37 9.71
C ILE A 52 -15.54 -2.42 8.58
N LEU A 53 -15.26 -3.68 8.89
CA LEU A 53 -14.97 -4.70 7.86
C LEU A 53 -16.19 -5.51 7.40
N HIS A 54 -17.08 -5.92 8.30
CA HIS A 54 -18.27 -6.73 7.95
C HIS A 54 -19.56 -5.91 7.82
N ARG A 55 -19.54 -4.61 8.13
CA ARG A 55 -20.76 -3.80 8.14
C ARG A 55 -21.19 -3.42 6.72
N ARG A 56 -22.36 -3.91 6.31
CA ARG A 56 -22.91 -3.64 4.96
C ARG A 56 -23.14 -2.14 4.76
N MET A 57 -22.57 -1.62 3.68
CA MET A 57 -22.64 -0.22 3.25
C MET A 57 -23.07 -0.15 1.77
N SER A 58 -23.63 0.98 1.34
CA SER A 58 -23.77 1.31 -0.09
C SER A 58 -22.43 1.77 -0.67
N ALA A 59 -22.27 1.79 -1.99
CA ALA A 59 -21.05 2.28 -2.64
C ALA A 59 -20.70 3.74 -2.26
N LEU A 60 -21.71 4.59 -2.05
CA LEU A 60 -21.52 5.95 -1.55
C LEU A 60 -21.01 5.95 -0.10
N GLN A 61 -21.57 5.10 0.76
CA GLN A 61 -21.11 4.97 2.14
C GLN A 61 -19.71 4.35 2.24
N GLU A 62 -19.35 3.44 1.34
CA GLU A 62 -17.99 2.91 1.27
C GLU A 62 -16.98 4.00 0.86
N LEU A 63 -17.30 4.83 -0.15
CA LEU A 63 -16.47 5.99 -0.50
C LEU A 63 -16.32 6.96 0.68
N GLN A 64 -17.42 7.28 1.37
CA GLN A 64 -17.41 8.13 2.57
C GLN A 64 -16.61 7.52 3.74
N LEU A 65 -16.55 6.19 3.85
CA LEU A 65 -15.69 5.52 4.83
C LEU A 65 -14.21 5.72 4.46
N LEU A 66 -13.84 5.55 3.19
CA LEU A 66 -12.48 5.77 2.70
C LEU A 66 -12.05 7.24 2.88
N GLU A 67 -12.93 8.20 2.65
CA GLU A 67 -12.71 9.63 2.98
C GLU A 67 -12.44 9.84 4.48
N ILE A 68 -13.26 9.27 5.37
CA ILE A 68 -13.07 9.36 6.82
C ILE A 68 -11.74 8.73 7.25
N MET A 69 -11.36 7.58 6.67
CA MET A 69 -10.07 6.94 6.92
C MET A 69 -8.90 7.81 6.43
N CYS A 70 -9.01 8.40 5.23
CA CYS A 70 -8.01 9.34 4.71
C CYS A 70 -7.79 10.54 5.63
N SER A 71 -8.87 11.16 6.14
CA SER A 71 -8.76 12.25 7.12
C SER A 71 -8.17 11.78 8.45
N CYS A 72 -8.59 10.64 8.99
CA CYS A 72 -8.07 10.09 10.25
C CYS A 72 -6.54 9.86 10.20
N PHE A 73 -6.02 9.25 9.14
CA PHE A 73 -4.58 9.07 8.95
C PHE A 73 -3.83 10.38 8.70
N GLN A 74 -4.46 11.36 8.05
CA GLN A 74 -3.89 12.69 7.82
C GLN A 74 -3.79 13.51 9.13
N GLU A 75 -4.81 13.44 9.98
CA GLU A 75 -4.98 14.23 11.22
C GLU A 75 -4.12 13.70 12.38
N GLN A 76 -4.01 12.37 12.54
CA GLN A 76 -3.13 11.78 13.56
C GLN A 76 -1.67 12.15 13.26
N SER A 77 -0.99 12.82 14.19
CA SER A 77 0.34 13.39 14.00
C SER A 77 1.51 12.47 14.36
N ARG A 78 1.24 11.30 14.93
CA ARG A 78 2.26 10.36 15.44
C ARG A 78 2.32 9.11 14.56
N ASP A 79 3.42 8.92 13.84
CA ASP A 79 3.55 7.81 12.90
C ASP A 79 3.46 6.43 13.55
N ALA A 80 3.97 6.29 14.78
CA ALA A 80 3.79 5.07 15.57
C ALA A 80 2.30 4.75 15.84
N VAL A 81 1.45 5.76 16.01
CA VAL A 81 0.00 5.57 16.18
C VAL A 81 -0.64 5.24 14.82
N ARG A 82 -0.29 5.94 13.73
CA ARG A 82 -0.74 5.62 12.36
C ARG A 82 -0.46 4.16 12.00
N GLN A 83 0.77 3.70 12.21
CA GLN A 83 1.21 2.33 11.91
C GLN A 83 0.44 1.29 12.74
N LEU A 84 0.14 1.58 14.01
CA LEU A 84 -0.68 0.69 14.86
C LEU A 84 -2.16 0.68 14.47
N ILE A 85 -2.74 1.82 14.06
CA ILE A 85 -4.10 1.90 13.48
C ILE A 85 -4.16 1.04 12.20
N PHE A 86 -3.19 1.21 11.30
CA PHE A 86 -3.08 0.42 10.07
C PHE A 86 -2.91 -1.08 10.37
N SER A 87 -2.12 -1.42 11.38
CA SER A 87 -1.97 -2.80 11.85
C SER A 87 -3.30 -3.36 12.37
N ALA A 88 -4.07 -2.61 13.16
CA ALA A 88 -5.37 -3.06 13.67
C ALA A 88 -6.39 -3.34 12.53
N LEU A 89 -6.37 -2.49 11.50
CA LEU A 89 -7.24 -2.57 10.33
C LEU A 89 -6.83 -3.71 9.36
N PHE A 90 -5.52 -3.93 9.17
CA PHE A 90 -5.01 -4.73 8.04
C PHE A 90 -4.02 -5.86 8.42
N THR A 91 -3.87 -6.19 9.71
CA THR A 91 -3.21 -7.45 10.10
C THR A 91 -4.06 -8.63 9.66
N LEU A 92 -3.49 -9.50 8.85
CA LEU A 92 -4.14 -10.72 8.35
C LEU A 92 -3.88 -11.88 9.32
N GLN A 93 -4.90 -12.70 9.55
CA GLN A 93 -4.92 -13.75 10.60
C GLN A 93 -5.07 -15.17 10.04
N GLY A 94 -5.21 -15.36 8.73
CA GLY A 94 -5.60 -16.62 8.11
C GLY A 94 -7.09 -16.95 8.28
N ASN A 95 -7.92 -15.95 8.56
CA ASN A 95 -9.35 -16.10 8.86
C ASN A 95 -10.23 -15.53 7.71
N GLN A 96 -11.56 -15.68 7.80
CA GLN A 96 -12.48 -15.21 6.74
C GLN A 96 -12.57 -13.67 6.63
N ALA A 97 -12.18 -12.92 7.67
CA ALA A 97 -12.09 -11.47 7.62
C ALA A 97 -10.90 -10.97 6.79
N ASP A 98 -9.90 -11.81 6.50
CA ASP A 98 -8.76 -11.42 5.65
C ASP A 98 -9.20 -10.99 4.24
N GLU A 99 -10.31 -11.53 3.73
CA GLU A 99 -10.87 -11.11 2.44
C GLU A 99 -11.45 -9.69 2.49
N SER A 100 -12.20 -9.33 3.55
CA SER A 100 -12.71 -7.98 3.74
C SER A 100 -11.60 -6.99 4.09
N ARG A 101 -10.60 -7.41 4.87
CA ARG A 101 -9.37 -6.64 5.14
C ARG A 101 -8.60 -6.35 3.84
N MET A 102 -8.37 -7.34 2.99
CA MET A 102 -7.69 -7.16 1.69
C MET A 102 -8.49 -6.29 0.72
N ALA A 103 -9.83 -6.43 0.68
CA ALA A 103 -10.68 -5.60 -0.17
C ALA A 103 -10.68 -4.13 0.27
N LEU A 104 -10.80 -3.85 1.56
CA LEU A 104 -10.73 -2.48 2.10
C LEU A 104 -9.32 -1.89 1.96
N LEU A 105 -8.27 -2.69 2.18
CA LEU A 105 -6.88 -2.29 1.98
C LEU A 105 -6.60 -1.85 0.54
N GLY A 106 -7.05 -2.65 -0.44
CA GLY A 106 -6.91 -2.32 -1.86
C GLY A 106 -7.55 -0.98 -2.20
N LYS A 107 -8.82 -0.78 -1.81
CA LYS A 107 -9.55 0.47 -2.04
C LYS A 107 -8.92 1.67 -1.33
N LEU A 108 -8.48 1.52 -0.08
CA LEU A 108 -7.86 2.59 0.69
C LEU A 108 -6.50 3.01 0.12
N VAL A 109 -5.65 2.05 -0.27
CA VAL A 109 -4.35 2.35 -0.88
C VAL A 109 -4.54 2.93 -2.28
N SER A 110 -5.49 2.40 -3.07
CA SER A 110 -5.84 2.95 -4.39
C SER A 110 -6.29 4.42 -4.29
N MET A 111 -7.22 4.73 -3.37
CA MET A 111 -7.65 6.10 -3.12
C MET A 111 -6.52 6.98 -2.56
N ALA A 112 -5.66 6.44 -1.69
CA ALA A 112 -4.51 7.17 -1.15
C ALA A 112 -3.47 7.54 -2.22
N ILE A 113 -3.27 6.69 -3.24
CA ILE A 113 -2.49 7.04 -4.44
C ILE A 113 -3.21 8.15 -5.22
N ALA A 114 -4.52 7.98 -5.49
CA ALA A 114 -5.30 8.90 -6.33
C ALA A 114 -5.36 10.34 -5.78
N VAL A 115 -5.37 10.50 -4.44
CA VAL A 115 -5.51 11.81 -3.77
C VAL A 115 -4.30 12.17 -2.89
N GLY A 116 -3.15 11.52 -3.08
CA GLY A 116 -1.85 11.92 -2.51
C GLY A 116 -1.70 11.77 -0.99
N ARG A 117 -2.33 10.77 -0.36
CA ARG A 117 -2.30 10.56 1.10
C ARG A 117 -1.06 9.82 1.58
N VAL A 118 0.09 10.51 1.52
CA VAL A 118 1.40 9.99 1.96
C VAL A 118 1.38 9.22 3.29
N PRO A 119 0.68 9.66 4.38
CA PRO A 119 0.64 8.90 5.63
C PRO A 119 0.04 7.49 5.54
N ILE A 120 -0.88 7.26 4.60
CA ILE A 120 -1.43 5.92 4.33
C ILE A 120 -0.43 5.10 3.50
N LEU A 121 0.25 5.73 2.54
CA LEU A 121 1.25 5.08 1.70
C LEU A 121 2.47 4.61 2.51
N GLU A 122 2.91 5.37 3.51
CA GLU A 122 4.00 4.98 4.42
C GLU A 122 3.62 3.79 5.32
N CYS A 123 2.36 3.72 5.76
CA CYS A 123 1.83 2.56 6.47
C CYS A 123 1.71 1.34 5.54
N ALA A 124 1.21 1.53 4.31
CA ALA A 124 1.13 0.49 3.30
C ALA A 124 2.52 -0.02 2.86
N ALA A 125 3.55 0.83 2.83
CA ALA A 125 4.94 0.44 2.58
C ALA A 125 5.46 -0.50 3.66
N THR A 126 5.24 -0.13 4.93
CA THR A 126 5.65 -0.95 6.10
C THR A 126 4.88 -2.26 6.14
N TRP A 127 3.59 -2.24 5.75
CA TRP A 127 2.77 -3.45 5.60
C TRP A 127 3.28 -4.36 4.48
N LEU A 128 3.58 -3.82 3.28
CA LEU A 128 4.13 -4.58 2.15
C LEU A 128 5.48 -5.23 2.49
N GLN A 129 6.35 -4.51 3.21
CA GLN A 129 7.66 -5.01 3.64
C GLN A 129 7.56 -6.16 4.65
N ARG A 130 6.49 -6.22 5.44
CA ARG A 130 6.32 -7.18 6.55
C ARG A 130 5.34 -8.31 6.26
N SER A 131 4.56 -8.21 5.18
CA SER A 131 3.52 -9.16 4.83
C SER A 131 4.05 -10.34 4.01
N HIS A 132 3.32 -11.47 4.06
CA HIS A 132 3.66 -12.64 3.24
C HIS A 132 3.49 -12.31 1.74
N PRO A 133 4.43 -12.69 0.85
CA PRO A 133 4.44 -12.25 -0.56
C PRO A 133 3.15 -12.50 -1.35
N VAL A 134 2.36 -13.51 -0.99
CA VAL A 134 1.03 -13.75 -1.58
C VAL A 134 0.09 -12.55 -1.40
N TYR A 135 0.09 -11.90 -0.23
CA TYR A 135 -0.75 -10.74 0.05
C TYR A 135 -0.20 -9.46 -0.61
N CYS A 136 1.12 -9.32 -0.67
CA CYS A 136 1.77 -8.24 -1.41
C CYS A 136 1.42 -8.32 -2.91
N ARG A 137 1.43 -9.52 -3.50
CA ARG A 137 0.95 -9.77 -4.87
C ARG A 137 -0.54 -9.47 -5.04
N ARG A 138 -1.39 -9.83 -4.08
CA ARG A 138 -2.83 -9.49 -4.14
C ARG A 138 -3.06 -7.98 -4.16
N LEU A 139 -2.41 -7.23 -3.27
CA LEU A 139 -2.52 -5.76 -3.26
C LEU A 139 -1.93 -5.16 -4.55
N ALA A 140 -0.76 -5.63 -4.98
CA ALA A 140 -0.14 -5.16 -6.21
C ALA A 140 -1.02 -5.37 -7.45
N ARG A 141 -1.69 -6.53 -7.55
CA ARG A 141 -2.62 -6.81 -8.65
C ARG A 141 -3.80 -5.84 -8.67
N VAL A 142 -4.49 -5.62 -7.54
CA VAL A 142 -5.63 -4.67 -7.47
C VAL A 142 -5.21 -3.28 -7.94
N LEU A 143 -4.04 -2.80 -7.50
CA LEU A 143 -3.55 -1.48 -7.90
C LEU A 143 -3.08 -1.42 -9.37
N VAL A 144 -2.50 -2.50 -9.90
CA VAL A 144 -2.20 -2.60 -11.34
C VAL A 144 -3.48 -2.61 -12.16
N ASP A 145 -4.48 -3.39 -11.76
CA ASP A 145 -5.78 -3.46 -12.43
C ASP A 145 -6.46 -2.08 -12.43
N ASP A 146 -6.54 -1.40 -11.27
CA ASP A 146 -7.07 -0.03 -11.16
C ASP A 146 -6.33 0.97 -12.07
N TYR A 147 -5.00 1.07 -11.99
CA TYR A 147 -4.25 2.13 -12.66
C TYR A 147 -3.87 1.84 -14.13
N CYS A 148 -3.88 0.58 -14.57
CA CYS A 148 -3.60 0.21 -15.95
C CYS A 148 -4.86 -0.04 -16.80
N SER A 149 -5.95 -0.55 -16.22
CA SER A 149 -7.18 -0.82 -16.99
C SER A 149 -8.05 0.42 -17.18
N LEU A 150 -8.09 1.33 -16.20
CA LEU A 150 -8.94 2.53 -16.25
C LEU A 150 -8.37 3.63 -17.16
N LEU A 151 -7.05 3.77 -17.25
CA LEU A 151 -6.37 4.70 -18.17
C LEU A 151 -5.05 4.14 -18.71
N PRO A 152 -5.03 3.62 -19.96
CA PRO A 152 -3.79 3.29 -20.67
C PRO A 152 -2.85 4.50 -20.74
N GLY A 153 -1.72 4.42 -20.03
CA GLY A 153 -0.71 5.48 -19.93
C GLY A 153 -0.70 6.25 -18.60
N SER A 154 -1.71 6.13 -17.72
CA SER A 154 -1.71 6.86 -16.43
C SER A 154 -0.72 6.29 -15.42
N MET A 155 -0.34 5.02 -15.52
CA MET A 155 0.56 4.39 -14.54
C MET A 155 1.93 5.10 -14.46
N VAL A 156 2.46 5.58 -15.59
CA VAL A 156 3.77 6.26 -15.68
C VAL A 156 3.82 7.56 -14.84
N PRO A 157 2.95 8.58 -15.08
CA PRO A 157 2.94 9.79 -14.27
C PRO A 157 2.53 9.52 -12.81
N THR A 158 1.64 8.55 -12.54
CA THR A 158 1.31 8.15 -11.17
C THR A 158 2.54 7.59 -10.44
N LEU A 159 3.35 6.73 -11.07
CA LEU A 159 4.57 6.19 -10.48
C LEU A 159 5.67 7.24 -10.29
N ASN A 160 5.82 8.19 -11.22
CA ASN A 160 6.75 9.32 -11.06
C ASN A 160 6.31 10.28 -9.92
N ASN A 161 5.01 10.46 -9.72
CA ASN A 161 4.49 11.22 -8.58
C ASN A 161 4.69 10.46 -7.25
N LEU A 162 4.49 9.13 -7.24
CA LEU A 162 4.72 8.29 -6.07
C LEU A 162 6.20 8.17 -5.70
N SER A 163 7.12 8.10 -6.67
CA SER A 163 8.56 8.01 -6.39
C SER A 163 9.11 9.28 -5.74
N SER A 164 8.53 10.44 -6.04
CA SER A 164 8.86 11.73 -5.40
C SER A 164 8.10 11.97 -4.08
N SER A 165 6.82 11.57 -4.00
CA SER A 165 5.95 11.86 -2.84
C SER A 165 6.00 10.81 -1.72
N CYS A 166 6.29 9.53 -2.05
CA CYS A 166 6.46 8.46 -1.07
C CYS A 166 7.43 7.36 -1.59
N PRO A 167 8.75 7.64 -1.63
CA PRO A 167 9.75 6.67 -2.10
C PRO A 167 9.67 5.27 -1.43
N PRO A 168 9.41 5.13 -0.11
CA PRO A 168 9.27 3.82 0.53
C PRO A 168 8.12 2.99 -0.06
N PHE A 169 6.96 3.61 -0.30
CA PHE A 169 5.83 2.92 -0.91
C PHE A 169 6.11 2.54 -2.35
N CYS A 170 6.68 3.45 -3.14
CA CYS A 170 7.00 3.19 -4.55
C CYS A 170 7.96 1.99 -4.70
N CYS A 171 9.00 1.92 -3.87
CA CYS A 171 9.95 0.80 -3.84
C CYS A 171 9.28 -0.55 -3.49
N GLN A 172 8.45 -0.58 -2.45
CA GLN A 172 7.74 -1.80 -2.04
C GLN A 172 6.66 -2.22 -3.05
N PHE A 173 5.97 -1.25 -3.67
CA PHE A 173 4.99 -1.51 -4.72
C PHE A 173 5.64 -2.10 -5.98
N ILE A 174 6.74 -1.51 -6.48
CA ILE A 174 7.50 -2.04 -7.62
C ILE A 174 7.98 -3.47 -7.31
N THR A 175 8.48 -3.72 -6.10
CA THR A 175 8.90 -5.06 -5.66
C THR A 175 7.74 -6.07 -5.64
N ALA A 176 6.55 -5.65 -5.21
CA ALA A 176 5.36 -6.51 -5.23
C ALA A 176 4.86 -6.76 -6.67
N VAL A 177 4.93 -5.75 -7.55
CA VAL A 177 4.53 -5.84 -8.97
C VAL A 177 5.47 -6.76 -9.75
N THR A 178 6.79 -6.71 -9.58
CA THR A 178 7.70 -7.62 -10.30
C THR A 178 7.43 -9.09 -9.97
N THR A 179 7.06 -9.41 -8.72
CA THR A 179 6.68 -10.78 -8.35
C THR A 179 5.34 -11.27 -8.94
N LEU A 180 4.54 -10.41 -9.59
CA LEU A 180 3.37 -10.83 -10.38
C LEU A 180 3.78 -11.52 -11.69
N TYR A 181 4.92 -11.13 -12.27
CA TYR A 181 5.43 -11.62 -13.55
C TYR A 181 6.46 -12.74 -13.36
N ASP A 182 6.15 -13.65 -12.44
CA ASP A 182 7.02 -14.72 -11.94
C ASP A 182 7.40 -15.71 -13.07
N LEU A 183 8.69 -15.75 -13.45
CA LEU A 183 9.20 -16.28 -14.74
C LEU A 183 9.14 -17.83 -14.90
N SER A 184 8.23 -18.50 -14.19
CA SER A 184 8.13 -19.97 -14.08
C SER A 184 7.36 -20.64 -15.21
N THR A 185 6.56 -19.90 -15.98
CA THR A 185 5.92 -20.38 -17.21
C THR A 185 6.63 -19.77 -18.43
N GLY A 186 7.02 -20.61 -19.38
CA GLY A 186 7.86 -20.21 -20.52
C GLY A 186 7.27 -19.09 -21.40
N THR A 187 8.16 -18.35 -22.05
CA THR A 187 7.89 -17.26 -23.00
C THR A 187 6.94 -16.17 -22.50
N HIS A 188 7.45 -15.25 -21.68
CA HIS A 188 7.35 -13.78 -21.86
C HIS A 188 8.09 -13.08 -20.71
N THR A 189 9.08 -12.25 -21.02
CA THR A 189 9.77 -11.40 -20.03
C THR A 189 9.24 -9.97 -20.11
N ALA A 190 8.76 -9.43 -19.00
CA ALA A 190 8.37 -8.02 -18.86
C ALA A 190 9.22 -7.34 -17.77
N VAL A 191 9.72 -6.14 -18.06
CA VAL A 191 10.42 -5.30 -17.09
C VAL A 191 10.12 -3.83 -17.42
N THR A 192 9.89 -3.04 -16.39
CA THR A 192 9.33 -1.68 -16.53
C THR A 192 10.42 -0.63 -16.28
N THR A 193 10.72 0.17 -17.30
CA THR A 193 11.61 1.34 -17.21
C THR A 193 10.80 2.61 -17.06
N LEU A 194 11.19 3.51 -16.16
CA LEU A 194 10.62 4.86 -16.02
C LEU A 194 11.77 5.87 -15.99
N TYR A 195 11.62 7.01 -16.65
CA TYR A 195 12.56 8.13 -16.58
C TYR A 195 11.81 9.45 -16.45
N ASP A 196 12.46 10.41 -15.79
CA ASP A 196 12.25 11.84 -15.99
C ASP A 196 13.65 12.49 -16.13
N LEU A 197 13.75 13.60 -16.85
CA LEU A 197 15.00 14.27 -17.19
C LEU A 197 14.92 15.77 -16.89
N SER A 198 14.81 16.11 -15.61
CA SER A 198 15.04 17.48 -15.15
C SER A 198 15.70 17.50 -13.77
N THR A 199 16.84 18.23 -13.66
CA THR A 199 17.72 18.36 -12.48
C THR A 199 18.30 17.04 -11.92
N GLY A 200 19.62 16.87 -12.02
CA GLY A 200 20.26 15.56 -11.85
C GLY A 200 20.56 15.12 -10.41
N THR A 201 19.75 14.22 -9.87
CA THR A 201 20.15 13.24 -8.83
C THR A 201 19.42 11.89 -9.05
N HIS A 202 20.21 10.83 -9.24
CA HIS A 202 19.89 9.38 -9.20
C HIS A 202 18.56 8.90 -9.81
N THR A 203 18.68 8.33 -11.01
CA THR A 203 17.62 7.62 -11.75
C THR A 203 17.18 6.30 -11.10
N ALA A 204 16.00 5.77 -11.48
CA ALA A 204 15.52 4.44 -11.07
C ALA A 204 14.89 3.69 -12.25
N VAL A 205 15.56 2.63 -12.73
CA VAL A 205 15.58 2.27 -14.16
C VAL A 205 15.93 0.77 -14.36
N THR A 206 15.49 0.11 -15.45
CA THR A 206 15.34 -1.37 -15.57
C THR A 206 15.45 -1.90 -17.03
N THR A 207 16.19 -3.00 -17.29
CA THR A 207 16.44 -3.59 -18.65
C THR A 207 15.74 -4.91 -18.94
N LEU A 208 15.14 -5.05 -20.13
CA LEU A 208 14.66 -6.32 -20.69
C LEU A 208 15.69 -7.01 -21.58
N TYR A 209 15.65 -8.35 -21.62
CA TYR A 209 16.39 -9.19 -22.55
C TYR A 209 15.50 -10.35 -23.01
N ASP A 210 15.49 -10.61 -24.32
CA ASP A 210 14.88 -11.80 -24.94
C ASP A 210 15.97 -12.86 -25.19
N LEU A 211 15.62 -14.14 -25.06
CA LEU A 211 16.49 -15.28 -25.35
C LEU A 211 15.85 -16.27 -26.35
N SER A 212 14.91 -15.81 -27.17
CA SER A 212 14.31 -16.58 -28.26
C SER A 212 15.18 -16.65 -29.54
N THR A 213 16.11 -15.70 -29.72
CA THR A 213 17.03 -15.62 -30.89
C THR A 213 18.52 -15.59 -30.54
N GLY A 214 18.88 -15.49 -29.26
CA GLY A 214 20.20 -15.93 -28.76
C GLY A 214 21.33 -14.90 -28.62
N THR A 215 21.12 -13.78 -27.93
CA THR A 215 22.23 -12.94 -27.41
C THR A 215 22.04 -12.44 -25.96
N HIS A 216 22.66 -13.16 -25.02
CA HIS A 216 23.20 -12.71 -23.72
C HIS A 216 22.40 -11.75 -22.79
N THR A 217 21.64 -12.37 -21.88
CA THR A 217 21.63 -12.12 -20.40
C THR A 217 21.49 -10.70 -19.81
N ALA A 218 20.42 -10.51 -19.03
CA ALA A 218 20.19 -9.35 -18.17
C ALA A 218 21.03 -9.31 -16.88
N VAL A 219 21.41 -8.11 -16.44
CA VAL A 219 22.00 -7.82 -15.11
C VAL A 219 21.45 -6.50 -14.57
N THR A 220 21.00 -6.48 -13.32
CA THR A 220 20.40 -5.32 -12.65
C THR A 220 21.34 -4.77 -11.57
N THR A 221 21.65 -3.46 -11.59
CA THR A 221 22.58 -2.82 -10.63
C THR A 221 22.05 -1.49 -10.09
N LEU A 222 22.41 -1.12 -8.86
CA LEU A 222 21.69 -0.12 -8.06
C LEU A 222 22.65 0.88 -7.38
N TYR A 223 22.72 2.15 -7.81
CA TYR A 223 23.74 3.12 -7.36
C TYR A 223 23.24 4.56 -7.12
N ASP A 224 23.39 5.05 -5.88
CA ASP A 224 23.48 6.49 -5.56
C ASP A 224 24.98 6.82 -5.38
N LEU A 225 25.44 7.88 -6.05
CA LEU A 225 26.84 8.32 -6.05
C LEU A 225 27.07 9.67 -5.34
N SER A 226 26.06 10.20 -4.67
CA SER A 226 26.11 11.45 -3.89
C SER A 226 26.25 11.24 -2.39
N THR A 227 25.69 10.14 -1.85
CA THR A 227 25.74 9.84 -0.39
C THR A 227 26.57 8.62 -0.02
N GLY A 228 26.89 7.76 -0.99
CA GLY A 228 27.57 6.47 -0.74
C GLY A 228 26.64 5.30 -0.39
N THR A 229 25.32 5.43 -0.59
CA THR A 229 24.33 4.35 -0.43
C THR A 229 23.84 3.79 -1.79
N ARG A 230 22.95 2.78 -1.85
CA ARG A 230 22.77 1.92 -3.05
C ARG A 230 21.31 1.75 -3.54
N THR A 231 20.88 2.48 -4.59
CA THR A 231 19.58 2.39 -5.34
C THR A 231 19.69 3.12 -6.71
N ALA A 232 19.09 2.74 -7.87
CA ALA A 232 18.44 1.50 -8.34
C ALA A 232 18.24 1.47 -9.91
N VAL A 233 19.23 1.13 -10.75
CA VAL A 233 19.38 1.72 -12.11
C VAL A 233 19.95 0.81 -13.25
N THR A 234 19.17 0.54 -14.33
CA THR A 234 19.55 -0.33 -15.48
C THR A 234 19.08 0.16 -16.87
N THR A 235 19.98 0.60 -17.75
CA THR A 235 19.71 1.35 -19.00
C THR A 235 19.60 0.49 -20.28
N LEU A 236 18.74 0.84 -21.25
CA LEU A 236 18.69 0.24 -22.60
C LEU A 236 19.33 1.15 -23.67
N TYR A 237 19.95 0.52 -24.67
CA TYR A 237 20.39 1.13 -25.94
C TYR A 237 19.88 0.27 -27.11
N ASP A 238 19.61 0.90 -28.25
CA ASP A 238 19.38 0.21 -29.54
C ASP A 238 20.65 0.32 -30.40
N LEU A 239 21.03 -0.78 -31.06
CA LEU A 239 22.10 -0.85 -32.04
C LEU A 239 21.64 -1.70 -33.23
N SER A 240 21.01 -1.05 -34.20
CA SER A 240 20.66 -1.65 -35.48
C SER A 240 21.88 -1.65 -36.42
N THR A 241 22.60 -2.78 -36.43
CA THR A 241 23.72 -3.17 -37.32
C THR A 241 24.92 -2.23 -37.37
#